data_AF-A0A919QF29-F1
#
_entry.id   AF-A0A919QF29-F1
#
_cell.length_a   1.000
_cell.length_b   1.000
_cell.length_c   1.000
_cell.angle_alpha   90.00
_cell.angle_beta   90.00
_cell.angle_gamma   90.00
#
_symmetry.space_group_name_H-M   'P 1'
#
loop_
_entity.id
_entity.type
_entity.pdbx_description
1 polymer ?
#
loop_
_entity_poly.entity_id
_entity_poly.type
_entity_poly.pdbx_seq_one_letter_code
_entity_poly.pdbx_strand_id
1 'polypeptide(L)'
;MEEHVHRSLRWAAEHMALAETLEAHAGQLESVFKGVPLTTGESGPYWTGPAASRFADQAKQLDGGLDELIESCRATARNLRRRAEQLRTSAARTPI
;
A
#
# COMPACT_ATOMS: atom_id res chain seq x y z
N MET A 1 26.63 -23.29 -9.60
CA MET A 1 25.98 -22.27 -10.43
C MET A 1 24.46 -22.37 -10.29
N GLU A 2 23.89 -23.56 -10.41
CA GLU A 2 22.46 -23.83 -10.21
C GLU A 2 21.87 -23.34 -8.88
N GLU A 3 22.57 -23.50 -7.76
CA GLU A 3 22.07 -23.07 -6.43
C GLU A 3 21.83 -21.56 -6.37
N HIS A 4 22.67 -20.75 -7.05
CA HIS A 4 22.50 -19.31 -7.10
C HIS A 4 21.27 -18.92 -7.93
N VAL A 5 21.04 -19.59 -9.06
CA VAL A 5 19.87 -19.39 -9.93
C VAL A 5 18.58 -19.73 -9.17
N HIS A 6 18.54 -20.88 -8.47
CA HIS A 6 17.40 -21.29 -7.66
C HIS A 6 17.10 -20.31 -6.52
N ARG A 7 18.15 -19.84 -5.83
CA ARG A 7 18.01 -18.82 -4.78
C ARG A 7 17.46 -17.50 -5.33
N SER A 8 17.93 -17.04 -6.48
CA SER A 8 17.45 -15.82 -7.13
C SER A 8 15.99 -15.93 -7.55
N LEU A 9 15.56 -17.08 -8.09
CA LEU A 9 14.16 -17.31 -8.46
C LEU A 9 13.25 -17.36 -7.24
N ARG A 10 13.69 -18.00 -6.15
CA ARG A 10 12.97 -18.01 -4.87
C ARG A 10 12.79 -16.59 -4.33
N TRP A 11 13.87 -15.80 -4.28
CA TRP A 11 13.78 -14.41 -3.85
C TRP A 11 12.86 -13.57 -4.72
N ALA A 12 12.87 -13.79 -6.05
CA ALA A 12 11.92 -13.12 -6.94
C ALA A 12 10.46 -13.46 -6.58
N ALA A 13 10.16 -14.73 -6.28
CA ALA A 13 8.84 -15.15 -5.86
C ALA A 13 8.43 -14.53 -4.51
N GLU A 14 9.33 -14.51 -3.53
CA GLU A 14 9.10 -13.87 -2.22
C GLU A 14 8.82 -12.36 -2.35
N HIS A 15 9.56 -11.66 -3.22
CA HIS A 15 9.33 -10.23 -3.50
C HIS A 15 7.96 -9.98 -4.17
N MET A 16 7.54 -10.85 -5.09
CA MET A 16 6.22 -10.76 -5.72
C MET A 16 5.09 -10.98 -4.71
N ALA A 17 5.20 -11.99 -3.85
CA ALA A 17 4.20 -12.29 -2.82
C ALA A 17 4.05 -11.13 -1.82
N LEU A 18 5.16 -10.51 -1.42
CA LEU A 18 5.13 -9.34 -0.55
C LEU A 18 4.49 -8.12 -1.27
N ALA A 19 4.79 -7.92 -2.55
CA ALA A 19 4.18 -6.85 -3.34
C ALA A 19 2.65 -7.01 -3.43
N GLU A 20 2.17 -8.23 -3.67
CA GLU A 20 0.72 -8.54 -3.70
C GLU A 20 0.06 -8.28 -2.35
N THR A 21 0.70 -8.68 -1.25
CA THR A 21 0.21 -8.41 0.11
C THR A 21 0.08 -6.91 0.36
N LEU A 22 1.09 -6.12 -0.01
CA LEU A 22 1.07 -4.67 0.18
C LEU A 22 -0.03 -3.98 -0.64
N GLU A 23 -0.29 -4.44 -1.88
CA GLU A 23 -1.41 -3.92 -2.66
C GLU A 23 -2.76 -4.31 -2.09
N ALA A 24 -2.91 -5.54 -1.61
CA ALA A 24 -4.14 -5.98 -0.96
C ALA A 24 -4.44 -5.12 0.28
N HIS A 25 -3.42 -4.82 1.10
CA HIS A 25 -3.58 -3.94 2.26
C HIS A 25 -3.90 -2.50 1.87
N ALA A 26 -3.25 -1.96 0.83
CA ALA A 26 -3.57 -0.63 0.33
C ALA A 26 -5.05 -0.55 -0.11
N GLY A 27 -5.55 -1.56 -0.83
CA GLY A 27 -6.95 -1.62 -1.23
C GLY A 27 -7.92 -1.82 -0.06
N GLN A 28 -7.54 -2.58 0.95
CA GLN A 28 -8.33 -2.74 2.18
C GLN A 28 -8.44 -1.44 2.96
N LEU A 29 -7.33 -0.70 3.12
CA LEU A 29 -7.34 0.61 3.77
C LEU A 29 -8.27 1.59 3.03
N GLU A 30 -8.11 1.70 1.72
CA GLU A 30 -8.96 2.54 0.88
C GLU A 30 -10.45 2.15 1.01
N SER A 31 -10.76 0.85 1.04
CA SER A 31 -12.14 0.37 1.20
C SER A 31 -12.73 0.61 2.58
N VAL A 32 -11.95 0.45 3.66
CA VAL A 32 -12.43 0.59 5.04
C VAL A 32 -12.72 2.04 5.39
N PHE A 33 -11.89 2.96 4.90
CA PHE A 33 -12.01 4.38 5.21
C PHE A 33 -12.86 5.16 4.20
N LYS A 34 -13.31 4.49 3.13
CA LYS A 34 -14.27 5.05 2.18
C LYS A 34 -15.57 5.43 2.89
N GLY A 35 -15.86 6.74 2.91
CA GLY A 35 -17.11 7.28 3.45
C GLY A 35 -17.02 7.78 4.90
N VAL A 36 -15.82 7.85 5.48
CA VAL A 36 -15.64 8.65 6.70
C VAL A 36 -15.89 10.12 6.37
N PRO A 37 -16.79 10.83 7.08
CA PRO A 37 -17.05 12.24 6.82
C PRO A 37 -15.83 13.07 7.15
N LEU A 38 -15.22 13.66 6.14
CA LEU A 38 -13.99 14.46 6.27
C LEU A 38 -14.30 15.92 6.52
N THR A 39 -15.55 16.34 6.37
CA THR A 39 -15.93 17.73 6.58
C THR A 39 -17.10 17.85 7.54
N THR A 40 -17.10 18.94 8.31
CA THR A 40 -18.25 19.33 9.14
C THR A 40 -19.51 19.59 8.32
N GLY A 41 -19.40 19.81 7.00
CA GLY A 41 -20.56 19.98 6.11
C GLY A 41 -21.33 18.67 5.90
N GLU A 42 -20.64 17.53 5.89
CA GLU A 42 -21.25 16.21 5.65
C GLU A 42 -22.04 15.70 6.88
N SER A 43 -21.60 16.07 8.08
CA SER A 43 -22.30 15.76 9.35
C SER A 43 -23.10 16.94 9.90
N GLY A 44 -22.91 18.14 9.37
CA GLY A 44 -23.47 19.41 9.85
C GLY A 44 -24.99 19.48 10.01
N PRO A 45 -25.80 18.75 9.22
CA PRO A 45 -27.24 18.68 9.46
C PRO A 45 -27.63 17.92 10.74
N TYR A 46 -26.74 17.05 11.25
CA TYR A 46 -27.04 16.11 12.32
C TYR A 46 -26.16 16.31 13.57
N TRP A 47 -24.97 16.89 13.40
CA TRP A 47 -24.00 17.08 14.46
C TRP A 47 -23.22 18.38 14.29
N THR A 48 -23.42 19.30 15.24
CA THR A 48 -22.84 20.65 15.21
C THR A 48 -22.07 20.99 16.48
N GLY A 49 -21.30 22.08 16.44
CA GLY A 49 -20.60 22.65 17.59
C GLY A 49 -19.13 22.25 17.69
N PRO A 50 -18.43 22.65 18.77
CA PRO A 50 -16.98 22.51 18.88
C PRO A 50 -16.48 21.06 18.83
N ALA A 51 -17.27 20.11 19.34
CA ALA A 51 -16.92 18.68 19.28
C ALA A 51 -16.94 18.15 17.83
N ALA A 52 -17.96 18.53 17.04
CA ALA A 52 -18.05 18.16 15.62
C ALA A 52 -16.89 18.76 14.80
N SER A 53 -16.48 20.00 15.10
CA SER A 53 -15.31 20.62 14.46
C SER A 53 -14.03 19.85 14.75
N ARG A 54 -13.76 19.51 16.03
CA ARG A 54 -12.56 18.75 16.42
C ARG A 54 -12.53 17.38 15.76
N PHE A 55 -13.67 16.70 15.68
CA PHE A 55 -13.77 15.42 14.99
C PHE A 55 -13.41 15.56 13.51
N ALA A 56 -13.98 16.55 12.81
CA ALA A 56 -13.69 16.76 11.39
C ALA A 56 -12.20 17.06 11.15
N ASP A 57 -11.57 17.88 12.00
CA ASP A 57 -10.13 18.16 11.88
C ASP A 57 -9.27 16.89 12.08
N GLN A 58 -9.63 16.04 13.05
CA GLN A 58 -8.98 14.75 13.27
C GLN A 58 -9.22 13.77 12.11
N ALA A 59 -10.44 13.73 11.58
CA ALA A 59 -10.79 12.87 10.45
C ALA A 59 -9.97 13.25 9.20
N LYS A 60 -9.81 14.54 8.92
CA LYS A 60 -8.94 15.03 7.82
C LYS A 60 -7.47 14.65 8.01
N GLN A 61 -6.95 14.78 9.22
CA GLN A 61 -5.56 14.40 9.51
C GLN A 61 -5.35 12.89 9.33
N LEU A 62 -6.32 12.08 9.79
CA LEU A 62 -6.28 10.64 9.62
C LEU A 62 -6.35 10.25 8.14
N ASP A 63 -7.23 10.88 7.38
CA ASP A 63 -7.39 10.66 5.93
C ASP A 63 -6.10 10.95 5.15
N GLY A 64 -5.48 12.11 5.39
CA GLY A 64 -4.19 12.44 4.79
C GLY A 64 -3.08 11.43 5.16
N GLY A 65 -3.04 11.00 6.42
CA GLY A 65 -2.09 9.97 6.85
C GLY A 65 -2.36 8.58 6.24
N LEU A 66 -3.62 8.26 5.98
CA LEU A 66 -4.02 7.02 5.31
C LEU A 66 -3.65 7.06 3.82
N ASP A 67 -3.86 8.18 3.13
CA ASP A 67 -3.45 8.35 1.74
C ASP A 67 -1.92 8.18 1.59
N GLU A 68 -1.14 8.80 2.48
CA GLU A 68 0.32 8.63 2.51
C GLU A 68 0.72 7.17 2.73
N LEU A 69 0.05 6.47 3.65
CA LEU A 69 0.31 5.06 3.91
C LEU A 69 -0.04 4.17 2.71
N ILE A 70 -1.21 4.39 2.10
CA ILE A 70 -1.68 3.68 0.90
C ILE A 70 -0.66 3.86 -0.23
N GLU A 71 -0.22 5.09 -0.49
CA GLU A 71 0.75 5.36 -1.53
C GLU A 71 2.14 4.76 -1.21
N SER A 72 2.55 4.75 0.05
CA SER A 72 3.78 4.09 0.49
C SER A 72 3.73 2.57 0.25
N CYS A 73 2.60 1.92 0.57
CA CYS A 73 2.37 0.50 0.29
C CYS A 73 2.45 0.22 -1.22
N ARG A 74 1.74 1.00 -2.04
CA ARG A 74 1.73 0.88 -3.50
C ARG A 74 3.12 1.12 -4.10
N ALA A 75 3.84 2.14 -3.65
CA ALA A 75 5.20 2.44 -4.10
C ALA A 75 6.18 1.32 -3.75
N THR A 76 6.07 0.77 -2.55
CA THR A 76 6.89 -0.35 -2.10
C THR A 76 6.59 -1.61 -2.92
N ALA A 77 5.31 -1.92 -3.16
CA ALA A 77 4.91 -3.03 -4.03
C ALA A 77 5.50 -2.91 -5.44
N ARG A 78 5.39 -1.73 -6.08
CA ARG A 78 6.00 -1.47 -7.40
C ARG A 78 7.51 -1.72 -7.40
N ASN A 79 8.21 -1.26 -6.36
CA ASN A 79 9.65 -1.47 -6.22
C ASN A 79 10.01 -2.95 -6.06
N LEU A 80 9.25 -3.71 -5.28
CA LEU A 80 9.43 -5.14 -5.09
C LEU A 80 9.22 -5.92 -6.39
N ARG A 81 8.17 -5.61 -7.16
CA ARG A 81 7.95 -6.22 -8.48
C ARG A 81 9.10 -5.96 -9.45
N ARG A 82 9.58 -4.72 -9.51
CA ARG A 82 10.75 -4.36 -10.32
C ARG A 82 11.98 -5.17 -9.94
N ARG A 83 12.24 -5.34 -8.63
CA ARG A 83 13.35 -6.18 -8.13
C ARG A 83 13.17 -7.65 -8.48
N ALA A 84 11.97 -8.19 -8.33
CA ALA A 84 11.67 -9.57 -8.72
C ALA A 84 11.94 -9.82 -10.22
N GLU A 85 11.55 -8.87 -11.07
CA GLU A 85 11.78 -8.96 -12.51
C GLU A 85 13.27 -8.89 -12.88
N GLN A 86 14.03 -8.03 -12.19
CA GLN A 86 15.48 -7.97 -12.33
C GLN A 86 16.15 -9.29 -11.92
N LEU A 87 15.70 -9.91 -10.82
CA LEU A 87 16.21 -11.20 -10.36
C LEU A 87 15.91 -12.32 -11.36
N ARG A 88 14.69 -12.36 -11.92
CA ARG A 88 14.30 -13.32 -12.97
C ARG A 88 15.13 -13.15 -14.24
N THR A 89 15.27 -11.90 -14.70
CA THR A 89 16.05 -11.58 -15.90
C THR A 89 17.52 -11.96 -15.71
N SER A 90 18.09 -11.71 -14.53
CA SER A 90 19.48 -12.05 -14.21
C SER A 90 19.67 -13.57 -14.16
N ALA A 91 18.75 -14.29 -13.54
CA ALA A 91 18.73 -15.75 -13.51
C ALA A 91 18.65 -16.36 -14.92
N ALA A 92 17.80 -15.80 -15.80
CA ALA A 92 17.65 -16.27 -17.18
C ALA A 92 18.87 -16.00 -18.08
N ARG A 93 19.68 -14.98 -17.76
CA ARG A 93 20.91 -14.64 -18.48
C ARG A 93 22.14 -15.42 -18.01
N THR A 94 22.03 -16.14 -16.89
CA THR A 94 23.12 -16.96 -16.38
C THR A 94 22.97 -18.36 -16.98
N PRO A 95 23.87 -18.81 -17.88
CA PRO A 95 23.79 -20.16 -18.43
C PRO A 95 23.94 -21.18 -17.28
N ILE A 96 23.14 -22.24 -17.35
CA ILE A 96 23.07 -23.33 -16.35
C ILE A 96 24.30 -24.22 -16.50
#